data_AF-A0A1H5AG49-F1
#
_entry.id   AF-A0A1H5AG49-F1
#
_cell.length_a   1.000
_cell.length_b   1.000
_cell.length_c   1.000
_cell.angle_alpha   90.00
_cell.angle_beta   90.00
_cell.angle_gamma   90.00
#
_symmetry.space_group_name_H-M   'P 1'
#
loop_
_entity.id
_entity.type
_entity.pdbx_description
1 polymer ?
#
loop_
_entity_poly.entity_id
_entity_poly.type
_entity_poly.pdbx_seq_one_letter_code
_entity_poly.pdbx_strand_id
1 'polypeptide(L)' 'MTGPRSQDERDTLTVEMVFALVTAGLLAAVLYVAVGSPALFGDLGRAQESAWKAAAFAVATVGFAVRLVRALWLFSRQRR' A
#
# COMPACT_ATOMS: atom_id res chain seq x y z
N MET A 1 17.26 -16.95 29.60
CA MET A 1 18.02 -15.85 28.98
C MET A 1 17.71 -15.88 27.50
N THR A 2 16.84 -14.99 27.01
CA THR A 2 16.54 -14.91 25.58
C THR A 2 17.74 -14.24 24.91
N GLY A 3 18.61 -15.03 24.28
CA GLY A 3 19.75 -14.50 23.53
C GLY A 3 19.29 -13.59 22.38
N PRO A 4 20.17 -12.71 21.87
CA PRO A 4 19.81 -11.84 20.74
C PRO A 4 19.32 -12.68 19.56
N ARG A 5 18.22 -12.28 18.92
CA ARG A 5 17.78 -12.85 17.63
C ARG A 5 18.96 -12.93 16.66
N SER A 6 19.12 -14.07 15.99
CA SER A 6 20.16 -14.27 14.98
C SER A 6 20.00 -13.26 13.84
N GLN A 7 21.11 -12.91 13.17
CA GLN A 7 21.13 -12.00 12.02
C GLN A 7 20.12 -12.40 10.95
N ASP A 8 20.05 -13.68 10.61
CA ASP A 8 19.10 -14.23 9.63
C ASP A 8 17.63 -13.90 9.94
N GLU A 9 17.24 -13.93 11.22
CA GLU A 9 15.87 -13.63 11.63
C GLU A 9 15.55 -12.12 11.44
N ARG A 10 16.55 -11.25 11.59
CA ARG A 10 16.39 -9.80 11.39
C ARG A 10 16.35 -9.41 9.92
N ASP A 11 17.17 -10.06 9.09
CA ASP A 11 17.19 -9.82 7.65
C ASP A 11 15.88 -10.28 7.01
N THR A 12 15.37 -11.44 7.44
CA THR A 12 14.05 -11.94 7.03
C THR A 12 12.95 -10.93 7.38
N LEU A 13 12.94 -10.41 8.61
CA LEU A 13 11.97 -9.39 9.03
C LEU A 13 12.06 -8.11 8.22
N THR A 14 13.27 -7.67 7.90
CA THR A 14 13.48 -6.46 7.10
C THR A 14 12.94 -6.64 5.69
N VAL A 15 13.25 -7.77 5.05
CA VAL A 15 12.77 -8.11 3.70
C VAL A 15 11.25 -8.21 3.67
N GLU A 16 10.63 -8.82 4.68
CA GLU A 16 9.17 -8.93 4.79
C GLU A 16 8.49 -7.57 4.94
N MET A 17 9.02 -6.68 5.80
CA MET A 17 8.49 -5.33 5.97
C MET A 17 8.61 -4.51 4.68
N VAL A 18 9.79 -4.56 4.03
CA VAL A 18 10.03 -3.87 2.76
C VAL A 18 9.12 -4.42 1.67
N PHE A 19 8.96 -5.75 1.58
CA PHE A 19 8.06 -6.38 0.63
C PHE A 19 6.60 -5.96 0.85
N ALA A 20 6.13 -5.93 2.10
CA ALA A 20 4.79 -5.47 2.44
C ALA A 20 4.58 -4.00 2.05
N LEU A 21 5.57 -3.15 2.29
CA LEU A 21 5.53 -1.73 1.94
C LEU A 21 5.49 -1.54 0.41
N VAL A 22 6.38 -2.19 -0.32
CA VAL A 22 6.45 -2.12 -1.79
C VAL A 22 5.16 -2.63 -2.42
N THR A 23 4.64 -3.78 -1.97
CA THR A 23 3.40 -4.34 -2.51
C THR A 23 2.17 -3.50 -2.18
N ALA A 24 2.11 -2.88 -1.00
CA ALA A 24 1.07 -1.92 -0.68
C ALA A 24 1.16 -0.66 -1.56
N GLY A 25 2.37 -0.15 -1.80
CA GLY A 25 2.62 0.99 -2.68
C GLY A 25 2.22 0.72 -4.13
N LEU A 26 2.59 -0.45 -4.67
CA LEU A 26 2.19 -0.88 -6.02
C LEU A 26 0.67 -0.97 -6.14
N LEU A 27 -0.02 -1.55 -5.15
CA LEU A 27 -1.48 -1.60 -5.14
C LEU A 27 -2.08 -0.18 -5.14
N ALA A 28 -1.54 0.74 -4.34
CA ALA A 28 -1.99 2.12 -4.30
C ALA A 28 -1.84 2.82 -5.66
N ALA A 29 -0.71 2.63 -6.34
CA ALA A 29 -0.47 3.16 -7.68
C ALA A 29 -1.49 2.62 -8.69
N VAL A 30 -1.75 1.30 -8.67
CA VAL A 30 -2.76 0.67 -9.53
C VAL A 30 -4.15 1.23 -9.25
N LEU A 31 -4.54 1.36 -7.97
CA LEU A 31 -5.84 1.93 -7.59
C LEU A 31 -5.97 3.39 -8.04
N TYR A 32 -4.92 4.19 -7.89
CA TYR A 32 -4.91 5.58 -8.33
C TYR A 32 -5.12 5.68 -9.85
N VAL A 33 -4.37 4.89 -10.63
CA VAL A 33 -4.49 4.91 -12.10
C VAL A 33 -5.86 4.39 -12.53
N ALA A 34 -6.37 3.32 -11.91
CA ALA A 34 -7.66 2.73 -12.25
C ALA A 34 -8.82 3.72 -12.00
N VAL A 35 -8.87 4.31 -10.79
CA VAL A 35 -9.94 5.26 -10.41
C VAL A 35 -9.76 6.63 -11.07
N GLY A 36 -8.52 7.08 -11.21
CA GLY A 36 -8.18 8.36 -11.84
C GLY A 36 -8.21 8.34 -13.36
N SER A 37 -8.39 7.17 -13.98
CA SER A 37 -8.38 7.02 -15.45
C SER A 37 -9.29 8.01 -16.20
N PRO A 38 -10.51 8.35 -15.74
CA PRO A 38 -11.33 9.34 -16.44
C PRO A 38 -10.70 10.74 -16.42
N ALA A 39 -10.04 11.12 -15.33
CA ALA A 39 -9.33 12.40 -15.22
C ALA A 39 -7.98 12.43 -15.92
N LEU A 40 -7.36 11.27 -16.15
CA LEU A 40 -6.06 11.18 -16.82
C LEU A 40 -6.18 11.12 -18.34
N PHE A 41 -7.23 10.47 -18.84
CA PHE A 41 -7.38 10.17 -20.27
C PHE A 41 -8.68 10.69 -20.89
N GLY A 42 -9.63 11.16 -20.08
CA GLY A 42 -10.89 11.73 -20.55
C GLY A 42 -10.82 13.25 -20.70
N ASP A 43 -11.65 13.78 -21.59
CA ASP A 43 -11.82 15.23 -21.76
C ASP A 43 -12.92 15.72 -20.80
N LEU A 44 -12.51 16.07 -19.59
CA LEU A 44 -13.38 16.48 -18.49
C LEU A 44 -13.20 17.97 -18.17
N GLY A 45 -14.28 18.62 -17.75
CA GLY A 45 -14.17 19.96 -17.18
C GLY A 45 -13.34 19.97 -15.88
N ARG A 46 -12.64 21.07 -15.60
CA ARG A 46 -11.69 21.21 -14.47
C ARG A 46 -12.25 20.77 -13.10
N ALA A 47 -13.53 21.03 -12.82
CA ALA A 47 -14.16 20.64 -11.55
C ALA A 47 -14.28 19.11 -11.43
N GLN A 48 -14.62 18.44 -12.51
CA GLN A 48 -14.83 16.99 -12.56
C GLN A 48 -13.50 16.25 -12.53
N GLU A 49 -12.49 16.77 -13.23
CA GLU A 49 -11.10 16.29 -13.16
C GLU A 49 -10.55 16.33 -11.72
N SER A 50 -10.77 17.44 -11.00
CA SER A 50 -10.35 17.57 -9.60
C SER A 50 -11.05 16.57 -8.69
N ALA A 51 -12.37 16.39 -8.85
CA ALA A 51 -13.14 15.43 -8.06
C ALA A 51 -12.64 13.99 -8.27
N TRP A 52 -12.36 13.60 -9.51
CA TRP A 52 -11.81 12.28 -9.84
C TRP A 52 -10.40 12.07 -9.29
N LYS A 53 -9.52 13.07 -9.36
CA LYS A 53 -8.18 12.99 -8.74
C LYS A 53 -8.27 12.84 -7.23
N ALA A 54 -9.17 13.56 -6.57
CA ALA A 54 -9.39 13.45 -5.14
C ALA A 54 -9.93 12.06 -4.76
N ALA A 55 -10.91 11.54 -5.51
CA ALA A 55 -11.44 10.20 -5.31
C ALA A 55 -10.36 9.12 -5.51
N ALA A 56 -9.56 9.22 -6.57
CA ALA A 56 -8.45 8.31 -6.84
C ALA A 56 -7.41 8.32 -5.72
N PHE A 57 -7.05 9.50 -5.22
CA PHE A 57 -6.13 9.65 -4.11
C PHE A 57 -6.68 9.02 -2.81
N ALA A 58 -7.95 9.25 -2.50
CA ALA A 58 -8.60 8.67 -1.32
C ALA A 58 -8.61 7.13 -1.39
N VAL A 59 -9.02 6.57 -2.52
CA VAL A 59 -9.06 5.10 -2.72
C VAL A 59 -7.65 4.49 -2.65
N ALA A 60 -6.66 5.11 -3.29
CA ALA A 60 -5.27 4.67 -3.22
C ALA A 60 -4.72 4.67 -1.79
N THR A 61 -4.99 5.75 -1.03
CA THR A 61 -4.55 5.89 0.36
C THR A 61 -5.20 4.84 1.27
N VAL A 62 -6.51 4.63 1.13
CA VAL A 62 -7.23 3.61 1.91
C VAL A 62 -6.74 2.20 1.54
N GLY A 63 -6.59 1.91 0.25
CA GLY A 63 -6.08 0.62 -0.23
C GLY A 63 -4.67 0.33 0.27
N PHE A 64 -3.79 1.33 0.24
CA PHE A 64 -2.45 1.25 0.82
C PHE A 64 -2.51 0.91 2.32
N ALA A 65 -3.25 1.70 3.10
CA ALA A 65 -3.34 1.55 4.54
C ALA A 65 -3.89 0.18 4.94
N VAL A 66 -5.00 -0.25 4.31
CA VAL A 66 -5.61 -1.57 4.55
C VAL A 66 -4.62 -2.68 4.21
N ARG A 67 -3.96 -2.61 3.05
CA ARG A 67 -3.02 -3.65 2.61
C ARG A 67 -1.79 -3.72 3.50
N LEU A 68 -1.27 -2.59 3.95
CA LEU A 68 -0.13 -2.49 4.86
C LEU A 68 -0.50 -3.05 6.24
N VAL A 69 -1.61 -2.58 6.83
CA VAL A 69 -2.09 -3.07 8.13
C VAL A 69 -2.35 -4.57 8.09
N ARG A 70 -2.96 -5.08 7.01
CA ARG A 70 -3.23 -6.52 6.87
C ARG A 70 -1.95 -7.34 6.76
N ALA A 71 -0.92 -6.83 6.09
CA ALA A 71 0.39 -7.49 6.02
C ALA A 71 1.09 -7.51 7.38
N LEU A 72 1.12 -6.38 8.08
CA LEU A 72 1.68 -6.27 9.43
C LEU A 72 0.94 -7.18 10.42
N TRP A 73 -0.38 -7.27 10.29
CA TRP A 73 -1.18 -8.15 11.13
C TRP A 73 -0.93 -9.64 10.84
N LEU A 74 -0.75 -10.02 9.57
CA LEU A 74 -0.38 -11.37 9.19
C LEU A 74 0.99 -11.76 9.75
N PHE A 75 1.99 -10.87 9.68
CA PHE A 75 3.30 -11.09 10.28
C PHE A 75 3.22 -11.25 11.80
N SER A 76 2.38 -10.43 12.46
CA SER A 76 2.13 -10.57 13.90
C SER A 76 1.50 -11.92 14.25
N ARG A 77 0.61 -12.43 13.41
CA ARG A 77 -0.04 -13.75 13.60
C ARG A 77 0.90 -14.92 13.33
N GLN A 78 1.75 -14.84 12.31
CA GLN A 78 2.75 -15.88 11.99
C GLN A 78 3.83 -16.01 13.06
N ARG A 79 4.03 -14.97 13.88
CA ARG A 79 4.93 -14.98 15.04
C ARG A 79 4.37 -15.65 16.29
N ARG A 80 3.05 -15.87 16.39
CA ARG A 80 2.41 -16.54 17.54
C ARG A 80 2.32 -18.03 17.28
#